data_AF-A0A2D9B558-F1
#
_entry.id   AF-A0A2D9B558-F1
#
_cell.length_a   1.000
_cell.length_b   1.000
_cell.length_c   1.000
_cell.angle_alpha   90.00
_cell.angle_beta   90.00
_cell.angle_gamma   90.00
#
_symmetry.space_group_name_H-M   'P 1'
#
loop_
_entity.id
_entity.type
_entity.pdbx_description
1 polymer ?
#
loop_
_entity_poly.entity_id
_entity_poly.type
_entity_poly.pdbx_seq_one_letter_code
_entity_poly.pdbx_strand_id
1 'polypeptide(L)'
;MQKIRYGFYKYLNMSRTRKDESLMSIMGLGFIQFEFHLIEDYMNHMETHFERELKSIESEYEKFHKSKEDKSEYSEEYLNHVQDSFIDDIFMFNDVYIKNYRNAQIIQLYSFLEDVLKRGCDRFAHYKKTDYKVDDLKGNNDIDKIKKFLKQSAKVDFSLLNPEWKFMDDFRQVRNLIVHHKGLIKNNDTVNNSDKKFNSIKNFSKGRFMLKNYASSDYKFEIVFDNPSFFKEVIRNIESLLEKIGKTAIS
;
A
#
# COMPACT_ATOMS: atom_id res chain seq x y z
N MET A 1 21.48 6.05 20.20
CA MET A 1 20.94 7.13 19.32
C MET A 1 22.01 7.90 18.54
N GLN A 2 23.14 8.34 19.12
CA GLN A 2 24.19 9.10 18.40
C GLN A 2 24.89 8.31 17.26
N LYS A 3 25.10 7.00 17.40
CA LYS A 3 25.70 6.15 16.35
C LYS A 3 24.81 5.94 15.11
N ILE A 4 23.48 5.92 15.29
CA ILE A 4 22.49 5.80 14.20
C ILE A 4 22.40 7.11 13.41
N ARG A 5 22.47 8.26 14.10
CA ARG A 5 22.62 9.58 13.45
C ARG A 5 23.92 9.69 12.64
N TYR A 6 25.01 9.06 13.08
CA TYR A 6 26.28 9.08 12.34
C TYR A 6 26.22 8.27 11.03
N GLY A 7 25.49 7.14 11.01
CA GLY A 7 25.20 6.40 9.78
C GLY A 7 24.36 7.23 8.79
N PHE A 8 23.37 7.95 9.31
CA PHE A 8 22.52 8.88 8.55
C PHE A 8 23.32 9.98 7.84
N TYR A 9 24.25 10.66 8.53
CA TYR A 9 25.12 11.67 7.90
C TYR A 9 26.10 11.08 6.87
N LYS A 10 26.54 9.83 7.04
CA LYS A 10 27.45 9.18 6.10
C LYS A 10 26.74 8.80 4.79
N TYR A 11 25.50 8.32 4.86
CA TYR A 11 24.68 8.02 3.67
C TYR A 11 24.31 9.30 2.89
N LEU A 12 23.93 10.36 3.62
CA LEU A 12 23.72 11.70 3.07
C LEU A 12 24.97 12.26 2.36
N ASN A 13 26.16 12.07 2.96
CA ASN A 13 27.41 12.53 2.37
C ASN A 13 27.88 11.68 1.18
N MET A 14 27.53 10.39 1.11
CA MET A 14 27.82 9.54 -0.06
C MET A 14 26.96 9.92 -1.28
N SER A 15 25.75 10.45 -1.07
CA SER A 15 24.92 10.98 -2.16
C SER A 15 25.41 12.32 -2.72
N ARG A 16 26.32 13.02 -2.01
CA ARG A 16 26.84 14.34 -2.40
C ARG A 16 28.11 14.30 -3.25
N THR A 17 28.75 13.14 -3.43
CA THR A 17 30.11 13.05 -3.99
C THR A 17 30.23 12.64 -5.45
N ARG A 18 29.14 12.58 -6.23
CA ARG A 18 29.23 12.54 -7.70
C ARG A 18 28.18 13.45 -8.34
N LYS A 19 28.64 14.36 -9.21
CA LYS A 19 27.81 14.98 -10.25
C LYS A 19 27.40 13.89 -11.24
N ASP A 20 26.53 12.98 -10.82
CA ASP A 20 25.86 12.08 -11.73
C ASP A 20 24.62 12.83 -12.23
N GLU A 21 24.62 13.23 -13.50
CA GLU A 21 23.52 13.95 -14.16
C GLU A 21 22.37 13.02 -14.54
N SER A 22 22.40 11.75 -14.10
CA SER A 22 21.30 10.82 -14.30
C SER A 22 20.03 11.29 -13.60
N LEU A 23 18.87 10.98 -14.21
CA LEU A 23 17.58 11.26 -13.61
C LEU A 23 17.44 10.61 -12.22
N MET A 24 18.09 9.47 -11.99
CA MET A 24 18.19 8.82 -10.67
C MET A 24 18.67 9.78 -9.57
N SER A 25 19.74 10.53 -9.86
CA SER A 25 20.34 11.51 -8.96
C SER A 25 19.47 12.75 -8.81
N ILE A 26 18.93 13.27 -9.93
CA ILE A 26 18.02 14.43 -9.95
C ILE A 26 16.74 14.16 -9.16
N MET A 27 16.18 12.95 -9.27
CA MET A 27 14.99 12.53 -8.53
C MET A 27 15.30 12.21 -7.06
N GLY A 28 16.57 12.08 -6.67
CA GLY A 28 16.97 11.81 -5.29
C GLY A 28 16.61 10.40 -4.82
N LEU A 29 16.75 9.39 -5.67
CA LEU A 29 16.30 8.02 -5.38
C LEU A 29 16.91 7.40 -4.13
N GLY A 30 18.13 7.77 -3.73
CA GLY A 30 18.72 7.30 -2.47
C GLY A 30 17.94 7.77 -1.22
N PHE A 31 17.36 8.96 -1.25
CA PHE A 31 16.46 9.44 -0.18
C PHE A 31 15.12 8.71 -0.21
N ILE A 32 14.61 8.43 -1.41
CA ILE A 32 13.35 7.73 -1.60
C ILE A 32 13.44 6.28 -1.11
N GLN A 33 14.54 5.58 -1.40
CA GLN A 33 14.81 4.24 -0.86
C GLN A 33 14.87 4.25 0.67
N PHE A 34 15.44 5.30 1.28
CA PHE A 34 15.43 5.44 2.72
C PHE A 34 14.01 5.67 3.28
N GLU A 35 13.21 6.54 2.65
CA GLU A 35 11.80 6.75 3.01
C GLU A 35 10.99 5.44 2.91
N PHE A 36 11.24 4.61 1.88
CA PHE A 36 10.62 3.28 1.74
C PHE A 36 10.98 2.34 2.88
N HIS A 37 12.27 2.24 3.23
CA HIS A 37 12.70 1.40 4.34
C HIS A 37 12.02 1.81 5.66
N LEU A 38 11.84 3.11 5.91
CA LEU A 38 11.14 3.57 7.11
C LEU A 38 9.65 3.18 7.10
N ILE A 39 9.00 3.28 5.94
CA ILE A 39 7.61 2.84 5.77
C ILE A 39 7.51 1.33 5.97
N GLU A 40 8.41 0.54 5.38
CA GLU A 40 8.44 -0.92 5.51
C GLU A 40 8.70 -1.37 6.95
N ASP A 41 9.66 -0.73 7.64
CA ASP A 41 9.97 -1.01 9.04
C ASP A 41 8.78 -0.74 9.94
N TYR A 42 8.11 0.40 9.75
CA TYR A 42 6.86 0.71 10.45
C TYR A 42 5.79 -0.34 10.16
N MET A 43 5.65 -0.76 8.90
CA MET A 43 4.67 -1.75 8.50
C MET A 43 4.89 -3.09 9.20
N ASN A 44 6.12 -3.58 9.16
CA ASN A 44 6.51 -4.83 9.80
C ASN A 44 6.36 -4.76 11.33
N HIS A 45 6.70 -3.62 11.94
CA HIS A 45 6.54 -3.41 13.37
C HIS A 45 5.08 -3.55 13.81
N MET A 46 4.17 -2.89 13.09
CA MET A 46 2.74 -2.92 13.39
C MET A 46 2.12 -4.30 13.14
N GLU A 47 2.43 -4.95 12.01
CA GLU A 47 1.95 -6.32 11.75
C GLU A 47 2.45 -7.30 12.83
N THR A 48 3.71 -7.20 13.23
CA THR A 48 4.26 -8.02 14.33
C THR A 48 3.60 -7.72 15.68
N HIS A 49 3.18 -6.47 15.91
CA HIS A 49 2.40 -6.13 17.10
C HIS A 49 1.00 -6.76 17.03
N PHE A 50 0.31 -6.62 15.90
CA PHE A 50 -1.01 -7.22 15.69
C PHE A 50 -1.00 -8.74 15.87
N GLU A 51 -0.02 -9.44 15.31
CA GLU A 51 0.14 -10.88 15.49
C GLU A 51 0.35 -11.28 16.97
N ARG A 52 1.07 -10.45 17.74
CA ARG A 52 1.33 -10.73 19.16
C ARG A 52 0.07 -10.55 20.01
N GLU A 53 -0.67 -9.48 19.79
CA GLU A 53 -1.91 -9.21 20.53
C GLU A 53 -2.98 -10.27 20.21
N LEU A 54 -3.17 -10.64 18.94
CA LEU A 54 -4.08 -11.74 18.58
C LEU A 54 -3.72 -13.05 19.28
N LYS A 55 -2.44 -13.43 19.26
CA LYS A 55 -1.96 -14.62 19.98
C LYS A 55 -2.19 -14.51 21.49
N SER A 56 -2.14 -13.31 22.07
CA SER A 56 -2.45 -13.10 23.49
C SER A 56 -3.93 -13.37 23.75
N ILE A 57 -4.82 -12.78 22.96
CA ILE A 57 -6.28 -12.98 23.06
C ILE A 57 -6.63 -14.46 22.89
N GLU A 58 -6.09 -15.12 21.87
CA GLU A 58 -6.27 -16.56 21.64
C GLU A 58 -5.78 -17.40 22.82
N SER A 59 -4.61 -17.07 23.38
CA SER A 59 -4.05 -17.77 24.55
C SER A 59 -4.91 -17.58 25.80
N GLU A 60 -5.46 -16.39 26.02
CA GLU A 60 -6.37 -16.10 27.13
C GLU A 60 -7.70 -16.83 26.97
N TYR A 61 -8.28 -16.85 25.77
CA TYR A 61 -9.47 -17.63 25.45
C TYR A 61 -9.24 -19.13 25.70
N GLU A 62 -8.11 -19.68 25.23
CA GLU A 62 -7.76 -21.08 25.43
C GLU A 62 -7.55 -21.43 26.91
N LYS A 63 -6.92 -20.54 27.69
CA LYS A 63 -6.78 -20.71 29.15
C LYS A 63 -8.14 -20.69 29.83
N PHE A 64 -9.00 -19.73 29.48
CA PHE A 64 -10.36 -19.66 30.00
C PHE A 64 -11.12 -20.95 29.66
N HIS A 65 -11.02 -21.45 28.43
CA HIS A 65 -11.76 -22.65 28.01
C HIS A 65 -11.21 -23.94 28.63
N LYS A 66 -9.89 -24.09 28.75
CA LYS A 66 -9.20 -25.29 29.27
C LYS A 66 -8.96 -25.28 30.77
N SER A 67 -9.28 -24.19 31.48
CA SER A 67 -9.09 -24.14 32.93
C SER A 67 -9.84 -25.30 33.59
N LYS A 68 -9.15 -26.00 34.49
CA LYS A 68 -9.74 -27.02 35.38
C LYS A 68 -10.39 -26.39 36.61
N GLU A 69 -10.41 -25.06 36.68
CA GLU A 69 -11.13 -24.33 37.72
C GLU A 69 -12.60 -24.74 37.67
N ASP A 70 -13.19 -24.94 38.85
CA ASP A 70 -14.57 -25.36 38.94
C ASP A 70 -15.47 -24.21 38.49
N LYS A 71 -15.84 -24.22 37.21
CA LYS A 71 -16.71 -23.20 36.63
C LYS A 71 -18.14 -23.28 37.18
N SER A 72 -18.49 -24.29 37.97
CA SER A 72 -19.80 -24.40 38.61
C SER A 72 -20.07 -23.33 39.67
N GLU A 73 -19.03 -22.64 40.14
CA GLU A 73 -19.16 -21.48 41.02
C GLU A 73 -19.69 -20.22 40.29
N TYR A 74 -19.60 -20.20 38.96
CA TYR A 74 -20.08 -19.08 38.14
C TYR A 74 -21.43 -19.38 37.49
N SER A 75 -22.27 -18.36 37.34
CA SER A 75 -23.52 -18.50 36.57
C SER A 75 -23.23 -18.71 35.09
N GLU A 76 -24.14 -19.42 34.40
CA GLU A 76 -24.08 -19.60 32.95
C GLU A 76 -24.08 -18.25 32.20
N GLU A 77 -24.85 -17.28 32.69
CA GLU A 77 -24.88 -15.91 32.15
C GLU A 77 -23.50 -15.23 32.21
N TYR A 78 -22.78 -15.38 33.33
CA TYR A 78 -21.43 -14.83 33.45
C TYR A 78 -20.45 -15.50 32.46
N LEU A 79 -20.50 -16.83 32.34
CA LEU A 79 -19.63 -17.56 31.42
C LEU A 79 -19.89 -17.20 29.96
N ASN A 80 -21.16 -17.02 29.57
CA ASN A 80 -21.54 -16.55 28.24
C ASN A 80 -21.03 -15.12 28.00
N HIS A 81 -21.17 -14.23 28.97
CA HIS A 81 -20.66 -12.86 28.84
C HIS A 81 -19.14 -12.80 28.62
N VAL A 82 -18.39 -13.66 29.33
CA VAL A 82 -16.93 -13.75 29.11
C VAL A 82 -16.61 -14.27 27.71
N GLN A 83 -17.35 -15.27 27.20
CA GLN A 83 -17.18 -15.75 25.82
C GLN A 83 -17.49 -14.67 24.78
N ASP A 84 -18.60 -13.95 24.96
CA ASP A 84 -19.00 -12.85 24.08
C ASP A 84 -17.93 -11.75 24.06
N SER A 85 -17.32 -11.43 25.20
CA SER A 85 -16.21 -10.47 25.28
C SER A 85 -15.02 -10.88 24.40
N PHE A 86 -14.66 -12.18 24.36
CA PHE A 86 -13.58 -12.65 23.48
C PHE A 86 -13.96 -12.56 22.00
N ILE A 87 -15.22 -12.81 21.66
CA ILE A 87 -15.72 -12.65 20.29
C ILE A 87 -15.62 -11.17 19.88
N ASP A 88 -16.05 -10.27 20.76
CA ASP A 88 -15.94 -8.82 20.55
C ASP A 88 -14.49 -8.37 20.38
N ASP A 89 -13.56 -8.87 21.20
CA ASP A 89 -12.14 -8.55 21.10
C ASP A 89 -11.54 -9.01 19.75
N ILE A 90 -11.83 -10.25 19.34
CA ILE A 90 -11.37 -10.79 18.05
C ILE A 90 -11.95 -9.99 16.90
N PHE A 91 -13.23 -9.62 16.96
CA PHE A 91 -13.89 -8.82 15.95
C PHE A 91 -13.29 -7.42 15.86
N MET A 92 -13.12 -6.73 17.00
CA MET A 92 -12.49 -5.42 17.06
C MET A 92 -11.07 -5.46 16.49
N PHE A 93 -10.32 -6.50 16.81
CA PHE A 93 -8.94 -6.59 16.36
C PHE A 93 -8.82 -6.86 14.85
N ASN A 94 -9.54 -7.86 14.33
CA ASN A 94 -9.45 -8.24 12.92
C ASN A 94 -10.21 -7.27 12.00
N ASP A 95 -11.49 -7.03 12.29
CA ASP A 95 -12.41 -6.33 11.41
C ASP A 95 -12.39 -4.81 11.59
N VAL A 96 -11.81 -4.29 12.68
CA VAL A 96 -11.63 -2.86 12.90
C VAL A 96 -10.17 -2.46 12.83
N TYR A 97 -9.31 -2.93 13.74
CA TYR A 97 -7.94 -2.42 13.85
C TYR A 97 -7.04 -2.83 12.69
N ILE A 98 -6.85 -4.13 12.46
CA ILE A 98 -5.99 -4.65 11.38
C ILE A 98 -6.51 -4.18 10.03
N LYS A 99 -7.81 -4.32 9.79
CA LYS A 99 -8.44 -3.89 8.53
C LYS A 99 -8.20 -2.42 8.24
N ASN A 100 -8.49 -1.53 9.19
CA ASN A 100 -8.33 -0.08 8.98
C ASN A 100 -6.86 0.29 8.80
N TYR A 101 -5.98 -0.34 9.58
CA TYR A 101 -4.55 -0.17 9.44
C TYR A 101 -4.07 -0.54 8.04
N ARG A 102 -4.43 -1.73 7.54
CA ARG A 102 -4.05 -2.22 6.21
C ARG A 102 -4.61 -1.34 5.09
N ASN A 103 -5.86 -0.88 5.23
CA ASN A 103 -6.44 0.11 4.33
C ASN A 103 -5.63 1.42 4.30
N ALA A 104 -5.20 1.91 5.46
CA ALA A 104 -4.35 3.09 5.55
C ALA A 104 -2.98 2.87 4.87
N GLN A 105 -2.39 1.68 4.99
CA GLN A 105 -1.13 1.34 4.32
C GLN A 105 -1.24 1.41 2.79
N ILE A 106 -2.34 0.91 2.21
CA ILE A 106 -2.60 1.01 0.77
C ILE A 106 -2.66 2.48 0.31
N ILE A 107 -3.34 3.32 1.08
CA ILE A 107 -3.45 4.75 0.79
C ILE A 107 -2.08 5.42 0.91
N GLN A 108 -1.34 5.13 1.98
CA GLN A 108 -0.02 5.71 2.25
C GLN A 108 0.98 5.36 1.14
N LEU A 109 1.07 4.08 0.76
CA LEU A 109 1.97 3.62 -0.31
C LEU A 109 1.68 4.31 -1.65
N TYR A 110 0.40 4.44 -2.02
CA TYR A 110 0.05 5.11 -3.26
C TYR A 110 0.31 6.62 -3.21
N SER A 111 -0.02 7.26 -2.10
CA SER A 111 0.22 8.70 -1.91
C SER A 111 1.71 9.01 -1.92
N PHE A 112 2.52 8.13 -1.35
CA PHE A 112 3.98 8.22 -1.39
C PHE A 112 4.51 8.15 -2.83
N LEU A 113 4.04 7.19 -3.63
CA LEU A 113 4.38 7.11 -5.06
C LEU A 113 4.01 8.40 -5.80
N GLU A 114 2.79 8.90 -5.62
CA GLU A 114 2.31 10.13 -6.26
C GLU A 114 3.23 11.32 -5.94
N ASP A 115 3.54 11.50 -4.65
CA ASP A 115 4.43 12.56 -4.18
C ASP A 115 5.86 12.42 -4.75
N VAL A 116 6.44 11.24 -4.69
CA VAL A 116 7.79 10.97 -5.20
C VAL A 116 7.88 11.26 -6.70
N LEU A 117 6.91 10.77 -7.48
CA LEU A 117 6.89 11.00 -8.92
C LEU A 117 6.72 12.49 -9.23
N LYS A 118 5.84 13.19 -8.51
CA LYS A 118 5.64 14.63 -8.67
C LYS A 118 6.91 15.41 -8.35
N ARG A 119 7.50 15.21 -7.17
CA ARG A 119 8.76 15.84 -6.76
C ARG A 119 9.88 15.56 -7.76
N GLY A 120 9.97 14.34 -8.26
CA GLY A 120 10.96 13.96 -9.27
C GLY A 120 10.78 14.71 -10.59
N CYS A 121 9.54 14.83 -11.08
CA CYS A 121 9.22 15.60 -12.27
C CYS A 121 9.51 17.10 -12.08
N ASP A 122 9.17 17.66 -10.93
CA ASP A 122 9.42 19.08 -10.62
C ASP A 122 10.92 19.40 -10.55
N ARG A 123 11.72 18.49 -9.96
CA ARG A 123 13.19 18.60 -9.96
C ARG A 123 13.76 18.52 -11.37
N PHE A 124 13.24 17.61 -12.20
CA PHE A 124 13.64 17.50 -13.60
C PHE A 124 13.31 18.79 -14.37
N ALA A 125 12.08 19.30 -14.22
CA ALA A 125 11.64 20.55 -14.86
C ALA A 125 12.57 21.71 -14.52
N HIS A 126 12.91 21.86 -13.24
CA HIS A 126 13.83 22.88 -12.76
C HIS A 126 15.24 22.70 -13.32
N TYR A 127 15.78 21.47 -13.30
CA TYR A 127 17.14 21.17 -13.76
C TYR A 127 17.31 21.34 -15.27
N LYS A 128 16.36 20.83 -16.07
CA LYS A 128 16.37 20.93 -17.54
C LYS A 128 15.75 22.23 -18.06
N LYS A 129 15.25 23.09 -17.17
CA LYS A 129 14.58 24.36 -17.50
C LYS A 129 13.47 24.16 -18.55
N THR A 130 12.61 23.19 -18.32
CA THR A 130 11.48 22.93 -19.22
C THR A 130 10.51 24.11 -19.23
N ASP A 131 9.83 24.34 -20.35
CA ASP A 131 8.90 25.46 -20.52
C ASP A 131 7.65 25.37 -19.62
N TYR A 132 7.37 24.17 -19.10
CA TYR A 132 6.21 23.87 -18.25
C TYR A 132 6.57 22.83 -17.19
N LYS A 133 5.74 22.76 -16.14
CA LYS A 133 5.80 21.78 -15.05
C LYS A 133 4.61 20.82 -15.11
N VAL A 134 4.58 19.84 -14.20
CA VAL A 134 3.47 18.88 -14.09
C VAL A 134 2.13 19.59 -13.88
N ASP A 135 2.10 20.62 -13.05
CA ASP A 135 0.87 21.34 -12.68
C ASP A 135 0.26 22.12 -13.86
N ASP A 136 1.07 22.49 -14.85
CA ASP A 136 0.64 23.19 -16.06
C ASP A 136 -0.06 22.25 -17.08
N LEU A 137 0.09 20.94 -16.91
CA LEU A 137 -0.48 19.95 -17.83
C LEU A 137 -1.95 19.68 -17.54
N LYS A 138 -2.76 19.61 -18.60
CA LYS A 138 -4.15 19.13 -18.52
C LYS A 138 -4.17 17.61 -18.27
N GLY A 139 -5.00 17.13 -17.35
CA GLY A 139 -5.17 15.70 -17.04
C GLY A 139 -6.36 15.44 -16.12
N ASN A 140 -6.81 14.18 -16.08
CA ASN A 140 -7.96 13.78 -15.26
C ASN A 140 -7.59 13.59 -13.78
N ASN A 141 -6.32 13.33 -13.49
CA ASN A 141 -5.73 13.21 -12.14
C ASN A 141 -4.22 13.49 -12.21
N ASP A 142 -3.56 13.58 -11.06
CA ASP A 142 -2.14 13.95 -10.96
C ASP A 142 -1.21 12.91 -11.61
N ILE A 143 -1.51 11.61 -11.49
CA ILE A 143 -0.75 10.55 -12.16
C ILE A 143 -0.82 10.64 -13.69
N ASP A 144 -1.97 11.02 -14.25
CA ASP A 144 -2.09 11.25 -15.70
C ASP A 144 -1.24 12.44 -16.16
N LYS A 145 -1.14 13.50 -15.34
CA LYS A 145 -0.26 14.64 -15.63
C LYS A 145 1.21 14.24 -15.55
N ILE A 146 1.60 13.51 -14.50
CA ILE A 146 2.95 12.95 -14.32
C ILE A 146 3.32 12.08 -15.51
N LYS A 147 2.44 11.18 -15.94
CA LYS A 147 2.66 10.31 -17.10
C LYS A 147 2.94 11.12 -18.37
N LYS A 148 2.15 12.18 -18.61
CA LYS A 148 2.35 13.07 -19.75
C LYS A 148 3.70 13.79 -19.66
N PHE A 149 4.05 14.33 -18.50
CA PHE A 149 5.33 14.98 -18.27
C PHE A 149 6.50 14.04 -18.53
N LEU A 150 6.50 12.84 -17.93
CA LEU A 150 7.56 11.84 -18.12
C LEU A 150 7.74 11.48 -19.60
N LYS A 151 6.64 11.32 -20.34
CA LYS A 151 6.68 10.98 -21.77
C LYS A 151 7.16 12.15 -22.64
N GLN A 152 6.65 13.35 -22.39
CA GLN A 152 6.83 14.50 -23.29
C GLN A 152 8.12 15.27 -22.98
N SER A 153 8.40 15.51 -21.70
CA SER A 153 9.52 16.31 -21.22
C SER A 153 10.75 15.46 -20.92
N ALA A 154 10.57 14.35 -20.19
CA ALA A 154 11.68 13.46 -19.79
C ALA A 154 11.98 12.34 -20.80
N LYS A 155 11.21 12.25 -21.89
CA LYS A 155 11.35 11.27 -22.98
C LYS A 155 11.40 9.82 -22.51
N VAL A 156 10.74 9.51 -21.39
CA VAL A 156 10.69 8.16 -20.83
C VAL A 156 9.87 7.23 -21.73
N ASP A 157 10.44 6.09 -22.10
CA ASP A 157 9.73 5.04 -22.82
C ASP A 157 8.94 4.14 -21.85
N PHE A 158 7.61 4.27 -21.90
CA PHE A 158 6.69 3.49 -21.08
C PHE A 158 6.63 2.01 -21.46
N SER A 159 7.12 1.62 -22.65
CA SER A 159 7.26 0.21 -23.00
C SER A 159 8.21 -0.51 -22.02
N LEU A 160 9.27 0.19 -21.59
CA LEU A 160 10.29 -0.30 -20.66
C LEU A 160 9.83 -0.27 -19.19
N LEU A 161 8.83 0.55 -18.86
CA LEU A 161 8.25 0.65 -17.52
C LEU A 161 7.23 -0.45 -17.21
N ASN A 162 6.81 -1.22 -18.21
CA ASN A 162 5.97 -2.38 -17.98
C ASN A 162 6.83 -3.58 -17.51
N PRO A 163 6.31 -4.45 -16.63
CA PRO A 163 4.92 -4.49 -16.13
C PRO A 163 4.59 -3.56 -14.94
N GLU A 164 5.57 -2.88 -14.35
CA GLU A 164 5.41 -2.13 -13.09
C GLU A 164 4.44 -0.96 -13.23
N TRP A 165 4.46 -0.23 -14.35
CA TRP A 165 3.49 0.83 -14.59
C TRP A 165 2.05 0.29 -14.64
N LYS A 166 1.83 -0.88 -15.27
CA LYS A 166 0.52 -1.54 -15.30
C LYS A 166 0.09 -1.96 -13.89
N PHE A 167 1.01 -2.53 -13.11
CA PHE A 167 0.77 -2.89 -11.73
C PHE A 167 0.35 -1.66 -10.89
N MET A 168 1.02 -0.52 -11.06
CA MET A 168 0.65 0.74 -10.38
C MET A 168 -0.72 1.26 -10.79
N ASP A 169 -1.13 1.06 -12.04
CA ASP A 169 -2.47 1.43 -12.51
C ASP A 169 -3.57 0.53 -11.92
N ASP A 170 -3.32 -0.78 -11.78
CA ASP A 170 -4.23 -1.68 -11.08
C ASP A 170 -4.29 -1.37 -9.58
N PHE A 171 -3.13 -1.10 -8.97
CA PHE A 171 -3.02 -0.71 -7.57
C PHE A 171 -3.78 0.60 -7.28
N ARG A 172 -3.72 1.58 -8.19
CA ARG A 172 -4.53 2.83 -8.13
C ARG A 172 -6.01 2.54 -8.05
N GLN A 173 -6.50 1.61 -8.88
CA GLN A 173 -7.93 1.26 -8.91
C GLN A 173 -8.38 0.64 -7.58
N VAL A 174 -7.56 -0.21 -6.97
CA VAL A 174 -7.78 -0.74 -5.62
C VAL A 174 -7.81 0.40 -4.59
N ARG A 175 -6.79 1.27 -4.57
CA ARG A 175 -6.75 2.43 -3.65
C ARG A 175 -8.00 3.29 -3.76
N ASN A 176 -8.47 3.57 -4.97
CA ASN A 176 -9.67 4.37 -5.20
C ASN A 176 -10.95 3.71 -4.66
N LEU A 177 -11.02 2.38 -4.63
CA LEU A 177 -12.12 1.65 -3.98
C LEU A 177 -12.04 1.79 -2.46
N ILE A 178 -10.85 1.71 -1.87
CA ILE A 178 -10.65 1.93 -0.43
C ILE A 178 -11.10 3.34 -0.04
N VAL A 179 -10.61 4.37 -0.74
CA VAL A 179 -10.88 5.78 -0.40
C VAL A 179 -12.34 6.18 -0.65
N HIS A 180 -12.89 5.86 -1.82
CA HIS A 180 -14.18 6.42 -2.24
C HIS A 180 -15.36 5.46 -2.08
N HIS A 181 -15.11 4.17 -1.89
CA HIS A 181 -16.15 3.15 -1.86
C HIS A 181 -16.08 2.27 -0.61
N LYS A 182 -15.30 2.66 0.42
CA LYS A 182 -15.10 1.90 1.66
C LYS A 182 -14.63 0.45 1.39
N GLY A 183 -13.86 0.25 0.31
CA GLY A 183 -13.40 -1.06 -0.13
C GLY A 183 -14.46 -1.97 -0.73
N LEU A 184 -15.64 -1.45 -1.06
CA LEU A 184 -16.73 -2.22 -1.68
C LEU A 184 -16.67 -2.12 -3.21
N ILE A 185 -16.87 -3.26 -3.87
CA ILE A 185 -17.04 -3.37 -5.33
C ILE A 185 -18.26 -4.22 -5.66
N LYS A 186 -19.01 -3.80 -6.68
CA LYS A 186 -20.14 -4.56 -7.22
C LYS A 186 -19.68 -5.34 -8.44
N ASN A 187 -20.15 -6.57 -8.58
CA ASN A 187 -20.19 -7.24 -9.87
C ASN A 187 -21.55 -6.94 -10.51
N ASN A 188 -21.59 -6.02 -11.48
CA ASN A 188 -22.84 -5.68 -12.17
C ASN A 188 -23.08 -6.57 -13.40
N ASP A 189 -22.62 -7.82 -13.40
CA ASP A 189 -22.79 -8.77 -14.51
C ASP A 189 -24.28 -8.94 -14.89
N THR A 190 -24.75 -8.12 -15.83
CA THR A 190 -26.05 -8.25 -16.47
C THR A 190 -25.89 -9.16 -17.69
N VAL A 191 -25.71 -10.46 -17.44
CA VAL A 191 -25.82 -11.60 -18.39
C VAL A 191 -24.93 -11.59 -19.66
N ASN A 192 -24.45 -10.45 -20.17
CA ASN A 192 -23.74 -10.33 -21.46
C ASN A 192 -22.63 -9.25 -21.50
N ASN A 193 -22.20 -8.70 -20.37
CA ASN A 193 -21.03 -7.82 -20.33
C ASN A 193 -20.32 -7.98 -19.00
N SER A 194 -19.29 -8.86 -19.01
CA SER A 194 -18.36 -9.08 -17.90
C SER A 194 -17.97 -7.72 -17.30
N ASP A 195 -18.33 -7.43 -16.04
CA ASP A 195 -18.01 -6.14 -15.41
C ASP A 195 -16.48 -5.97 -15.45
N LYS A 196 -15.99 -5.16 -16.40
CA LYS A 196 -14.55 -5.06 -16.71
C LYS A 196 -13.76 -4.60 -15.50
N LYS A 197 -14.35 -3.71 -14.70
CA LYS A 197 -13.73 -3.20 -13.48
C LYS A 197 -13.65 -4.30 -12.45
N PHE A 198 -14.75 -5.01 -12.19
CA PHE A 198 -14.76 -6.15 -11.27
C PHE A 198 -13.76 -7.22 -11.68
N ASN A 199 -13.74 -7.63 -12.96
CA ASN A 199 -12.82 -8.65 -13.46
C ASN A 199 -11.36 -8.20 -13.41
N SER A 200 -11.07 -6.92 -13.65
CA SER A 200 -9.71 -6.37 -13.47
C SER A 200 -9.26 -6.48 -12.02
N ILE A 201 -10.11 -6.07 -11.07
CA ILE A 201 -9.81 -6.16 -9.63
C ILE A 201 -9.70 -7.62 -9.17
N LYS A 202 -10.60 -8.50 -9.61
CA LYS A 202 -10.58 -9.94 -9.31
C LYS A 202 -9.34 -10.63 -9.86
N ASN A 203 -8.85 -10.24 -11.03
CA ASN A 203 -7.60 -10.76 -11.55
C ASN A 203 -6.40 -10.22 -10.77
N PHE A 204 -6.42 -8.93 -10.43
CA PHE A 204 -5.38 -8.31 -9.62
C PHE A 204 -5.33 -8.88 -8.20
N SER A 205 -6.46 -9.30 -7.63
CA SER A 205 -6.54 -9.85 -6.27
C SER A 205 -5.87 -11.22 -6.09
N LYS A 206 -5.66 -11.98 -7.18
CA LYS A 206 -5.12 -13.35 -7.13
C LYS A 206 -3.75 -13.39 -6.43
N GLY A 207 -3.69 -14.04 -5.27
CA GLY A 207 -2.49 -14.14 -4.43
C GLY A 207 -2.14 -12.86 -3.67
N ARG A 208 -2.97 -11.81 -3.74
CA ARG A 208 -2.69 -10.49 -3.17
C ARG A 208 -3.66 -10.10 -2.06
N PHE A 209 -4.95 -10.31 -2.28
CA PHE A 209 -6.00 -10.00 -1.31
C PHE A 209 -7.30 -10.74 -1.62
N MET A 210 -8.17 -10.87 -0.63
CA MET A 210 -9.47 -11.50 -0.76
C MET A 210 -10.57 -10.53 -1.23
N LEU A 211 -11.51 -11.08 -1.99
CA LEU A 211 -12.81 -10.46 -2.26
C LEU A 211 -13.87 -11.25 -1.48
N LYS A 212 -14.25 -10.75 -0.30
CA LYS A 212 -15.23 -11.40 0.59
C LYS A 212 -16.64 -10.99 0.18
N ASN A 213 -17.58 -11.95 0.10
CA ASN A 213 -18.99 -11.61 -0.12
C ASN A 213 -19.49 -10.72 1.00
N TYR A 214 -20.15 -9.63 0.62
CA TYR A 214 -20.83 -8.77 1.59
C TYR A 214 -22.09 -9.50 2.07
N ALA A 215 -22.28 -9.61 3.39
CA ALA A 215 -23.23 -10.52 4.08
C ALA A 215 -24.73 -10.39 3.72
N SER A 216 -25.08 -9.62 2.69
CA SER A 216 -26.45 -9.37 2.24
C SER A 216 -26.58 -9.29 0.72
N SER A 217 -25.57 -9.72 -0.06
CA SER A 217 -25.59 -9.56 -1.52
C SER A 217 -24.57 -10.43 -2.25
N ASP A 218 -25.05 -11.33 -3.10
CA ASP A 218 -24.21 -12.22 -3.94
C ASP A 218 -23.38 -11.48 -5.00
N TYR A 219 -23.70 -10.21 -5.27
CA TYR A 219 -23.03 -9.39 -6.27
C TYR A 219 -22.20 -8.24 -5.66
N LYS A 220 -22.05 -8.18 -4.33
CA LYS A 220 -21.23 -7.16 -3.65
C LYS A 220 -20.09 -7.82 -2.91
N PHE A 221 -18.90 -7.30 -3.11
CA PHE A 221 -17.68 -7.84 -2.53
C PHE A 221 -16.94 -6.74 -1.77
N GLU A 222 -16.40 -7.12 -0.63
CA GLU A 222 -15.48 -6.31 0.16
C GLU A 222 -14.04 -6.75 -0.13
N ILE A 223 -13.17 -5.77 -0.35
CA ILE A 223 -11.73 -5.98 -0.42
C ILE A 223 -11.19 -6.17 0.99
N VAL A 224 -10.56 -7.31 1.24
CA VAL A 224 -9.91 -7.65 2.51
C VAL A 224 -8.44 -7.94 2.23
N PHE A 225 -7.54 -7.09 2.75
CA PHE A 225 -6.11 -7.31 2.66
C PHE A 225 -5.67 -8.33 3.71
N ASP A 226 -5.83 -9.61 3.40
CA ASP A 226 -5.51 -10.75 4.26
C ASP A 226 -4.04 -11.20 4.16
N ASN A 227 -3.36 -10.88 3.05
CA ASN A 227 -1.98 -11.30 2.80
C ASN A 227 -0.97 -10.16 3.00
N PRO A 228 -0.17 -10.16 4.08
CA PRO A 228 0.83 -9.11 4.34
C PRO A 228 1.94 -9.02 3.29
N SER A 229 2.22 -10.11 2.55
CA SER A 229 3.24 -10.10 1.51
C SER A 229 2.88 -9.19 0.32
N PHE A 230 1.60 -8.85 0.15
CA PHE A 230 1.16 -7.91 -0.88
C PHE A 230 1.75 -6.51 -0.68
N PHE A 231 1.88 -6.02 0.56
CA PHE A 231 2.51 -4.73 0.82
C PHE A 231 3.98 -4.71 0.37
N LYS A 232 4.71 -5.81 0.59
CA LYS A 232 6.09 -5.98 0.11
C LYS A 232 6.16 -6.11 -1.41
N GLU A 233 5.15 -6.70 -2.06
CA GLU A 233 5.03 -6.67 -3.53
C GLU A 233 4.84 -5.23 -4.04
N VAL A 234 3.99 -4.44 -3.39
CA VAL A 234 3.75 -3.04 -3.77
C VAL A 234 5.04 -2.23 -3.67
N ILE A 235 5.75 -2.29 -2.53
CA ILE A 235 7.02 -1.58 -2.32
C ILE A 235 8.02 -1.92 -3.42
N ARG A 236 8.27 -3.22 -3.66
CA ARG A 236 9.20 -3.69 -4.71
C ARG A 236 8.82 -3.19 -6.11
N ASN A 237 7.53 -3.17 -6.44
CA ASN A 237 7.07 -2.65 -7.73
C ASN A 237 7.28 -1.14 -7.85
N ILE A 238 7.10 -0.38 -6.77
CA ILE A 238 7.38 1.06 -6.79
C ILE A 238 8.89 1.30 -6.95
N GLU A 239 9.73 0.62 -6.17
CA GLU A 239 11.19 0.74 -6.28
C GLU A 239 11.68 0.41 -7.69
N SER A 240 11.25 -0.75 -8.23
CA SER A 240 11.59 -1.15 -9.60
C SER A 240 11.12 -0.11 -10.63
N LEU A 241 9.91 0.43 -10.47
CA LEU A 241 9.40 1.47 -11.37
C LEU A 241 10.27 2.73 -11.34
N LEU A 242 10.61 3.21 -10.15
CA LEU A 242 11.40 4.41 -9.97
C LEU A 242 12.82 4.25 -10.50
N GLU A 243 13.44 3.07 -10.31
CA GLU A 243 14.73 2.75 -10.92
C GLU A 243 14.66 2.74 -12.45
N LYS A 244 13.60 2.14 -13.02
CA LYS A 244 13.40 2.11 -14.47
C LYS A 244 13.21 3.52 -15.03
N ILE A 245 12.43 4.37 -14.36
CA ILE A 245 12.27 5.78 -14.75
C ILE A 245 13.63 6.48 -14.73
N GLY A 246 14.40 6.35 -13.66
CA GLY A 246 15.70 7.00 -13.54
C GLY A 246 16.74 6.52 -14.56
N LYS A 247 16.66 5.27 -15.03
CA LYS A 247 17.54 4.70 -16.08
C LYS A 247 17.13 5.04 -17.51
N THR A 248 15.83 5.29 -17.76
CA THR A 248 15.28 5.46 -19.12
C THR A 248 15.24 6.91 -19.57
N ALA A 249 15.31 7.88 -18.66
CA ALA A 249 15.38 9.28 -19.06
C ALA A 249 16.78 9.60 -19.59
N ILE A 250 16.82 9.99 -20.87
CA ILE A 250 18.04 10.37 -21.57
C ILE A 250 18.41 11.80 -21.18
N SER A 251 19.71 12.03 -20.95
CA SER A 251 20.35 13.32 -20.73
C SER A 251 20.07 14.32 -21.84
#